data_AF-A0A6I9WJ73-F1
#
_entry.id   AF-A0A6I9WJ73-F1
#
_cell.length_a   1.000
_cell.length_b   1.000
_cell.length_c   1.000
_cell.angle_alpha   90.00
_cell.angle_beta   90.00
_cell.angle_gamma   90.00
#
_symmetry.space_group_name_H-M   'P 1'
#
loop_
_entity.id
_entity.type
_entity.pdbx_description
1 polymer ?
#
loop_
_entity_poly.entity_id
_entity_poly.type
_entity_poly.pdbx_seq_one_letter_code
_entity_poly.pdbx_strand_id
1 'polypeptide(L)'
;MSFVHTLICVLALYLSAHRGCIAADLIDPNVIVRNVERHIDLQSQLTKITTRVVLDNNSKDRGIQNFLFCLDDEQRSSVSYVAAHVEPGKLELKVTEVKVPAHRDRVFYSVDLGNHLAPRRTLTIELETIFTHELVPHPKQITQQEKQLVKYTGNVYVCLPYAVTKQTTYVALPTRNIESHTKIKPVSQTGSMLAYGPYETQPPFAYEEMTVHFENNNKFLTVTRLERIIEISHWGNIAVEEHIDLLHTGALLKGSFSRYEYARESKSGQASIQSFDTILPAAASDIYYRDEIGNISTSHTRIKKDSVELNLRPRFPLFGGWKTRYTIGYNVPSYEYLFHSGDEFALEMRLLDHIFDDMVVDEMVLKIILPEGSRNIKLELPYPVTRLPDSLHYTYLDVTGRPVISVTKNNLVENHIQSFRLKYTFPRLLMLQEPLMIVLALWLMFLAVIVYVRCDFSIDKDEASESKLRIAGQCEKILAIQDRRIATYYNLEEQLAYLKVSKDTNAFLSAIKGINQDYKAANNALNEIAQKIKGESSDVYDRIQELQKCDRYLKEVYSQLQGLYLEKLIPGKISRQQFIEMEMTISRKKEDCIDKINAIIKSLR
;
A
#
# COMPACT_ATOMS: atom_id res chain seq x y z
N MET A 1 -17.89 -74.09 4.26
CA MET A 1 -16.66 -73.85 3.47
C MET A 1 -16.87 -72.95 2.25
N SER A 2 -18.06 -72.87 1.64
CA SER A 2 -18.26 -72.05 0.41
C SER A 2 -18.18 -70.54 0.62
N PHE A 3 -18.52 -70.02 1.81
CA PHE A 3 -18.60 -68.56 2.06
C PHE A 3 -17.23 -67.89 2.25
N VAL A 4 -16.24 -68.65 2.73
CA VAL A 4 -14.87 -68.15 2.95
C VAL A 4 -14.11 -68.05 1.61
N HIS A 5 -14.39 -68.97 0.67
CA HIS A 5 -13.80 -68.91 -0.67
C HIS A 5 -14.31 -67.72 -1.50
N THR A 6 -15.61 -67.40 -1.41
CA THR A 6 -16.15 -66.21 -2.08
C THR A 6 -15.61 -64.91 -1.50
N LEU A 7 -15.41 -64.83 -0.18
CA LEU A 7 -14.83 -63.64 0.44
C LEU A 7 -13.37 -63.42 0.02
N ILE A 8 -12.57 -64.50 -0.10
CA ILE A 8 -11.18 -64.42 -0.55
C ILE A 8 -11.11 -64.04 -2.04
N CYS A 9 -12.01 -64.55 -2.88
CA CYS A 9 -12.07 -64.15 -4.30
C CYS A 9 -12.49 -62.68 -4.48
N VAL A 10 -13.41 -62.18 -3.65
CA VAL A 10 -13.83 -60.76 -3.69
C VAL A 10 -12.71 -59.84 -3.17
N LEU A 11 -11.98 -60.23 -2.13
CA LEU A 11 -10.81 -59.47 -1.66
C LEU A 11 -9.67 -59.47 -2.70
N ALA A 12 -9.44 -60.60 -3.39
CA ALA A 12 -8.45 -60.69 -4.45
C ALA A 12 -8.83 -59.86 -5.68
N LEU A 13 -10.13 -59.79 -6.02
CA LEU A 13 -10.64 -58.90 -7.07
C LEU A 13 -10.55 -57.42 -6.65
N TYR A 14 -10.81 -57.09 -5.39
CA TYR A 14 -10.67 -55.72 -4.88
C TYR A 14 -9.20 -55.26 -4.80
N LEU A 15 -8.28 -56.15 -4.45
CA LEU A 15 -6.84 -55.91 -4.52
C LEU A 15 -6.32 -55.83 -5.96
N SER A 16 -6.95 -56.51 -6.92
CA SER A 16 -6.65 -56.35 -8.36
C SER A 16 -7.20 -55.05 -8.97
N ALA A 17 -8.25 -54.47 -8.37
CA ALA A 17 -8.83 -53.18 -8.75
C ALA A 17 -8.05 -51.98 -8.19
N HIS A 18 -7.15 -52.19 -7.23
CA HIS A 18 -6.08 -51.25 -6.88
C HIS A 18 -4.86 -51.34 -7.82
N ARG A 19 -5.06 -51.75 -9.09
CA ARG A 19 -4.21 -51.28 -10.19
C ARG A 19 -4.57 -49.85 -10.56
N GLY A 20 -4.50 -48.95 -9.57
CA GLY A 20 -4.00 -47.61 -9.83
C GLY A 20 -2.51 -47.78 -10.11
N CYS A 21 -2.17 -48.22 -11.32
CA CYS A 21 -0.82 -48.12 -11.82
C CYS A 21 -0.57 -46.61 -11.88
N ILE A 22 0.03 -46.06 -10.82
CA ILE A 22 0.85 -44.86 -10.92
C ILE A 22 1.73 -45.16 -12.12
N ALA A 23 1.47 -44.50 -13.25
CA ALA A 23 2.30 -44.65 -14.42
C ALA A 23 3.69 -44.28 -13.94
N ALA A 24 4.55 -45.28 -13.75
CA ALA A 24 5.95 -45.03 -13.51
C ALA A 24 6.40 -44.25 -14.73
N ASP A 25 6.92 -43.04 -14.53
CA ASP A 25 7.47 -42.18 -15.57
C ASP A 25 8.70 -42.87 -16.17
N LEU A 26 8.42 -43.82 -17.05
CA LEU A 26 9.37 -44.64 -17.79
C LEU A 26 9.67 -43.93 -19.10
N ILE A 27 10.95 -43.89 -19.46
CA ILE A 27 11.42 -43.33 -20.73
C ILE A 27 10.78 -44.14 -21.87
N ASP A 28 9.91 -43.51 -22.67
CA ASP A 28 9.24 -44.18 -23.77
C ASP A 28 10.22 -44.41 -24.93
N PRO A 29 10.55 -45.68 -25.27
CA PRO A 29 11.54 -45.98 -26.30
C PRO A 29 11.05 -45.64 -27.72
N ASN A 30 9.77 -45.32 -27.91
CA ASN A 30 9.22 -44.96 -29.22
C ASN A 30 9.40 -43.48 -29.57
N VAL A 31 9.90 -42.66 -28.65
CA VAL A 31 10.26 -41.26 -28.89
C VAL A 31 11.63 -41.22 -29.56
N ILE A 32 11.69 -40.65 -30.77
CA ILE A 32 12.95 -40.38 -31.46
C ILE A 32 13.14 -38.87 -31.56
N VAL A 33 14.30 -38.38 -31.16
CA VAL A 33 14.64 -36.96 -31.25
C VAL A 33 15.43 -36.73 -32.54
N ARG A 34 14.79 -36.12 -33.55
CA ARG A 34 15.38 -35.98 -34.89
C ARG A 34 16.41 -34.85 -34.98
N ASN A 35 16.06 -33.69 -34.45
CA ASN A 35 16.92 -32.51 -34.50
C ASN A 35 16.82 -31.75 -33.18
N VAL A 36 17.96 -31.33 -32.65
CA VAL A 36 18.06 -30.46 -31.48
C VAL A 36 18.91 -29.25 -31.82
N GLU A 37 18.34 -28.07 -31.60
CA GLU A 37 19.04 -26.79 -31.66
C GLU A 37 19.03 -26.19 -30.26
N ARG A 38 20.20 -26.14 -29.61
CA ARG A 38 20.36 -25.56 -28.27
C ARG A 38 21.01 -24.19 -28.41
N HIS A 39 20.36 -23.15 -27.92
CA HIS A 39 20.87 -21.78 -27.86
C HIS A 39 21.15 -21.43 -26.41
N ILE A 40 22.41 -21.16 -26.09
CA ILE A 40 22.88 -20.75 -24.77
C ILE A 40 23.23 -19.27 -24.86
N ASP A 41 22.47 -18.42 -24.19
CA ASP A 41 22.71 -16.99 -24.08
C ASP A 41 23.41 -16.66 -22.76
N LEU A 42 24.63 -16.14 -22.88
CA LEU A 42 25.52 -15.74 -21.78
C LEU A 42 25.79 -14.23 -21.79
N GLN A 43 24.93 -13.44 -22.44
CA GLN A 43 25.11 -11.98 -22.51
C GLN A 43 24.92 -11.34 -21.14
N SER A 44 23.87 -11.71 -20.41
CA SER A 44 23.57 -11.22 -19.07
C SER A 44 24.41 -11.93 -17.98
N GLN A 45 24.08 -11.71 -16.71
CA GLN A 45 24.59 -12.52 -15.60
C GLN A 45 23.91 -13.90 -15.48
N LEU A 46 22.75 -14.07 -16.13
CA LEU A 46 22.00 -15.31 -16.20
C LEU A 46 22.52 -16.17 -17.35
N THR A 47 22.42 -17.48 -17.18
CA THR A 47 22.57 -18.44 -18.28
C THR A 47 21.18 -18.84 -18.76
N LYS A 48 20.77 -18.34 -19.93
CA LYS A 48 19.46 -18.63 -20.54
C LYS A 48 19.66 -19.66 -21.64
N ILE A 49 19.00 -20.81 -21.54
CA ILE A 49 19.14 -21.90 -22.49
C ILE A 49 17.79 -22.20 -23.12
N THR A 50 17.69 -21.96 -24.42
CA THR A 50 16.54 -22.31 -25.25
C THR A 50 16.89 -23.54 -26.08
N THR A 51 16.20 -24.65 -25.84
CA THR A 51 16.43 -25.91 -26.55
C THR A 51 15.22 -26.24 -27.41
N ARG A 52 15.39 -26.12 -28.72
CA ARG A 52 14.39 -26.49 -29.71
C ARG A 52 14.56 -27.95 -30.09
N VAL A 53 13.53 -28.75 -29.83
CA VAL A 53 13.55 -30.21 -30.00
C VAL A 53 12.48 -30.63 -31.01
N VAL A 54 12.89 -31.33 -32.07
CA VAL A 54 11.97 -31.95 -33.03
C VAL A 54 11.75 -33.41 -32.65
N LEU A 55 10.60 -33.68 -32.05
CA LEU A 55 10.15 -35.00 -31.64
C LEU A 55 9.49 -35.75 -32.79
N ASP A 56 9.73 -37.05 -32.88
CA ASP A 56 9.09 -37.96 -33.81
C ASP A 56 8.53 -39.17 -33.07
N ASN A 57 7.26 -39.48 -33.34
CA ASN A 57 6.57 -40.61 -32.74
C ASN A 57 6.66 -41.84 -33.66
N ASN A 58 7.50 -42.80 -33.28
CA ASN A 58 7.68 -44.03 -34.05
C ASN A 58 6.62 -45.12 -33.74
N SER A 59 5.69 -44.85 -32.83
CA SER A 59 4.63 -45.82 -32.52
C SER A 59 3.55 -45.83 -33.61
N LYS A 60 2.94 -47.00 -33.82
CA LYS A 60 1.95 -47.20 -34.88
C LYS A 60 0.55 -46.68 -34.49
N ASP A 61 0.17 -46.87 -33.22
CA ASP A 61 -1.22 -46.69 -32.78
C ASP A 61 -1.37 -45.78 -31.54
N ARG A 62 -0.29 -45.35 -30.87
CA ARG A 62 -0.34 -44.62 -29.58
C ARG A 62 0.16 -43.17 -29.70
N GLY A 63 -0.62 -42.21 -29.23
CA GLY A 63 -0.13 -40.84 -29.03
C GLY A 63 0.83 -40.79 -27.83
N ILE A 64 1.93 -40.05 -27.96
CA ILE A 64 2.84 -39.83 -26.82
C ILE A 64 2.34 -38.60 -26.06
N GLN A 65 2.08 -38.78 -24.77
CA GLN A 65 1.53 -37.73 -23.91
C GLN A 65 2.62 -37.00 -23.13
N ASN A 66 3.72 -37.66 -22.77
CA ASN A 66 4.76 -37.06 -21.94
C ASN A 66 6.12 -37.12 -22.66
N PHE A 67 6.89 -36.05 -22.56
CA PHE A 67 8.28 -35.98 -22.99
C PHE A 67 9.18 -35.67 -21.79
N LEU A 68 10.26 -36.44 -21.62
CA LEU A 68 11.19 -36.27 -20.51
C LEU A 68 12.48 -35.59 -20.98
N PHE A 69 12.94 -34.58 -20.24
CA PHE A 69 14.31 -34.06 -20.38
C PHE A 69 15.02 -34.04 -19.03
N CYS A 70 16.35 -34.08 -19.06
CA CYS A 70 17.18 -34.02 -17.86
C CYS A 70 17.98 -32.72 -17.80
N LEU A 71 18.31 -32.31 -16.58
CA LEU A 71 19.36 -31.34 -16.34
C LEU A 71 20.68 -32.06 -16.09
N ASP A 72 21.78 -31.41 -16.45
CA ASP A 72 23.11 -31.85 -16.05
C ASP A 72 23.25 -31.70 -14.52
N ASP A 73 24.02 -32.59 -13.87
CA ASP A 73 24.08 -32.68 -12.41
C ASP A 73 24.55 -31.36 -11.74
N GLU A 74 25.45 -30.63 -12.39
CA GLU A 74 25.97 -29.34 -11.92
C GLU A 74 24.91 -28.24 -11.92
N GLN A 75 23.91 -28.34 -12.82
CA GLN A 75 22.88 -27.31 -13.01
C GLN A 75 21.69 -27.45 -12.06
N ARG A 76 21.66 -28.54 -11.28
CA ARG A 76 20.57 -28.84 -10.35
C ARG A 76 20.36 -27.75 -9.31
N SER A 77 21.43 -27.14 -8.81
CA SER A 77 21.34 -26.10 -7.77
C SER A 77 21.13 -24.70 -8.32
N SER A 78 21.44 -24.46 -9.59
CA SER A 78 21.38 -23.16 -10.26
C SER A 78 20.05 -22.91 -10.99
N VAL A 79 19.27 -23.96 -11.30
CA VAL A 79 18.02 -23.82 -12.04
C VAL A 79 17.01 -22.96 -11.29
N SER A 80 16.55 -21.88 -11.94
CA SER A 80 15.55 -20.97 -11.40
C SER A 80 14.20 -21.14 -12.10
N TYR A 81 14.21 -21.21 -13.44
CA TYR A 81 12.98 -21.24 -14.24
C TYR A 81 13.06 -22.31 -15.32
N VAL A 82 11.92 -22.97 -15.56
CA VAL A 82 11.76 -24.03 -16.55
C VAL A 82 10.39 -23.88 -17.21
N ALA A 83 10.36 -23.73 -18.53
CA ALA A 83 9.14 -23.67 -19.32
C ALA A 83 9.27 -24.47 -20.61
N ALA A 84 8.14 -24.83 -21.20
CA ALA A 84 8.08 -25.54 -22.47
C ALA A 84 6.94 -24.98 -23.32
N HIS A 85 7.19 -24.82 -24.62
CA HIS A 85 6.23 -24.28 -25.58
C HIS A 85 6.13 -25.14 -26.84
N VAL A 86 4.96 -25.15 -27.48
CA VAL A 86 4.77 -25.78 -28.80
C VAL A 86 5.00 -24.78 -29.93
N GLU A 87 5.70 -25.20 -30.98
CA GLU A 87 5.79 -24.47 -32.25
C GLU A 87 4.92 -25.12 -33.35
N PRO A 88 4.23 -24.32 -34.20
CA PRO A 88 4.08 -22.86 -34.15
C PRO A 88 2.97 -22.44 -33.16
N GLY A 89 3.13 -21.27 -32.53
CA GLY A 89 2.08 -20.65 -31.70
C GLY A 89 2.44 -20.38 -30.23
N LYS A 90 3.58 -20.89 -29.75
CA LYS A 90 4.11 -20.68 -28.39
C LYS A 90 3.09 -21.02 -27.28
N LEU A 91 2.26 -22.03 -27.50
CA LEU A 91 1.36 -22.54 -26.47
C LEU A 91 2.20 -23.13 -25.34
N GLU A 92 2.03 -22.61 -24.11
CA GLU A 92 2.73 -23.09 -22.92
C GLU A 92 2.24 -24.49 -22.52
N LEU A 93 3.19 -25.38 -22.26
CA LEU A 93 2.97 -26.75 -21.83
C LEU A 93 3.25 -26.88 -20.33
N LYS A 94 2.50 -27.77 -19.67
CA LYS A 94 2.72 -28.04 -18.25
C LYS A 94 4.00 -28.83 -18.06
N VAL A 95 4.93 -28.27 -17.28
CA VAL A 95 6.18 -28.92 -16.90
C VAL A 95 6.13 -29.32 -15.43
N THR A 96 6.57 -30.55 -15.13
CA THR A 96 6.60 -31.09 -13.76
C THR A 96 7.94 -31.76 -13.49
N GLU A 97 8.51 -31.53 -12.30
CA GLU A 97 9.70 -32.26 -11.87
C GLU A 97 9.32 -33.71 -11.52
N VAL A 98 10.08 -34.67 -12.05
CA VAL A 98 9.80 -36.10 -11.94
C VAL A 98 11.08 -36.85 -11.55
N LYS A 99 10.93 -37.92 -10.79
CA LYS A 99 12.02 -38.83 -10.43
C LYS A 99 11.90 -40.13 -11.21
N VAL A 100 12.83 -40.37 -12.14
CA VAL A 100 12.88 -41.61 -12.90
C VAL A 100 13.59 -42.70 -12.08
N PRO A 101 12.93 -43.83 -11.73
CA PRO A 101 13.50 -44.82 -10.80
C PRO A 101 14.85 -45.41 -11.23
N ALA A 102 15.11 -45.48 -12.54
CA ALA A 102 16.34 -46.00 -13.13
C ALA A 102 17.54 -45.03 -13.04
N HIS A 103 17.29 -43.74 -12.85
CA HIS A 103 18.29 -42.67 -12.86
C HIS A 103 18.00 -41.70 -11.70
N ARG A 104 18.26 -42.14 -10.47
CA ARG A 104 17.96 -41.36 -9.25
C ARG A 104 18.96 -40.22 -8.99
N ASP A 105 20.11 -40.29 -9.64
CA ASP A 105 21.20 -39.33 -9.62
C ASP A 105 20.82 -38.02 -10.32
N ARG A 106 19.97 -38.09 -11.36
CA ARG A 106 19.61 -36.96 -12.22
C ARG A 106 18.24 -36.39 -11.90
N VAL A 107 18.06 -35.10 -12.21
CA VAL A 107 16.76 -34.42 -12.14
C VAL A 107 16.11 -34.47 -13.52
N PHE A 108 14.87 -34.93 -13.56
CA PHE A 108 14.08 -35.00 -14.78
C PHE A 108 12.89 -34.05 -14.70
N TYR A 109 12.51 -33.52 -15.85
CA TYR A 109 11.28 -32.79 -16.03
C TYR A 109 10.43 -33.50 -17.08
N SER A 110 9.17 -33.71 -16.75
CA SER A 110 8.15 -34.21 -17.67
C SER A 110 7.34 -33.05 -18.22
N VAL A 111 7.36 -32.93 -19.54
CA VAL A 111 6.54 -32.02 -20.32
C VAL A 111 5.29 -32.76 -20.78
N ASP A 112 4.13 -32.28 -20.37
CA ASP A 112 2.83 -32.79 -20.82
C ASP A 112 2.54 -32.25 -22.23
N LEU A 113 2.66 -33.13 -23.22
CA LEU A 113 2.35 -32.88 -24.63
C LEU A 113 0.84 -33.06 -24.93
N GLY A 114 0.03 -33.49 -23.95
CA GLY A 114 -1.38 -33.80 -24.15
C GLY A 114 -1.59 -34.77 -25.34
N ASN A 115 -2.40 -34.34 -26.31
CA ASN A 115 -2.65 -35.10 -27.54
C ASN A 115 -1.94 -34.53 -28.78
N HIS A 116 -0.93 -33.66 -28.59
CA HIS A 116 -0.28 -32.95 -29.69
C HIS A 116 0.64 -33.86 -30.54
N LEU A 117 1.14 -34.96 -29.97
CA LEU A 117 2.03 -35.89 -30.67
C LEU A 117 1.31 -37.19 -31.07
N ALA A 118 0.55 -37.11 -32.16
CA ALA A 118 -0.15 -38.26 -32.75
C ALA A 118 0.81 -39.33 -33.31
N PRO A 119 0.35 -40.59 -33.52
CA PRO A 119 1.16 -41.65 -34.11
C PRO A 119 1.75 -41.24 -35.46
N ARG A 120 3.04 -41.52 -35.69
CA ARG A 120 3.78 -41.18 -36.92
C ARG A 120 3.76 -39.71 -37.32
N ARG A 121 3.57 -38.82 -36.34
CA ARG A 121 3.69 -37.37 -36.53
C ARG A 121 4.92 -36.85 -35.82
N THR A 122 5.32 -35.66 -36.25
CA THR A 122 6.40 -34.89 -35.65
C THR A 122 5.81 -33.69 -34.92
N LEU A 123 6.45 -33.30 -33.83
CA LEU A 123 6.10 -32.13 -33.03
C LEU A 123 7.39 -31.37 -32.70
N THR A 124 7.37 -30.06 -32.85
CA THR A 124 8.50 -29.21 -32.41
C THR A 124 8.13 -28.54 -31.11
N ILE A 125 8.96 -28.73 -30.10
CA ILE A 125 8.84 -28.08 -28.79
C ILE A 125 10.06 -27.22 -28.53
N GLU A 126 9.86 -26.13 -27.80
CA GLU A 126 10.90 -25.23 -27.33
C GLU A 126 10.94 -25.30 -25.80
N LEU A 127 12.08 -25.69 -25.24
CA LEU A 127 12.32 -25.73 -23.80
C LEU A 127 13.13 -24.50 -23.40
N GLU A 128 12.63 -23.72 -22.46
CA GLU A 128 13.35 -22.58 -21.89
C GLU A 128 13.79 -22.94 -20.47
N THR A 129 15.09 -22.79 -20.20
CA THR A 129 15.67 -23.01 -18.87
C THR A 129 16.56 -21.85 -18.52
N ILE A 130 16.41 -21.32 -17.30
CA ILE A 130 17.20 -20.18 -16.82
C ILE A 130 17.94 -20.61 -15.55
N PHE A 131 19.24 -20.40 -15.56
CA PHE A 131 20.14 -20.71 -14.47
C PHE A 131 20.78 -19.45 -13.92
N THR A 132 20.89 -19.40 -12.59
CA THR A 132 21.52 -18.33 -11.83
C THR A 132 22.88 -18.79 -11.32
N HIS A 133 23.80 -17.84 -11.10
CA HIS A 133 25.11 -18.12 -10.47
C HIS A 133 26.03 -19.14 -11.18
N GLU A 134 25.81 -19.43 -12.47
CA GLU A 134 26.70 -20.32 -13.26
C GLU A 134 27.94 -19.62 -13.81
N LEU A 135 27.86 -18.30 -14.03
CA LEU A 135 28.97 -17.51 -14.57
C LEU A 135 29.95 -17.14 -13.46
N VAL A 136 31.14 -17.76 -13.48
CA VAL A 136 32.16 -17.56 -12.43
C VAL A 136 33.21 -16.55 -12.91
N PRO A 137 33.44 -15.44 -12.17
CA PRO A 137 34.51 -14.51 -12.51
C PRO A 137 35.90 -15.17 -12.50
N HIS A 138 36.65 -14.99 -13.58
CA HIS A 138 37.99 -15.55 -13.75
C HIS A 138 38.88 -14.55 -14.52
N PRO A 139 39.75 -13.77 -13.84
CA PRO A 139 40.15 -13.90 -12.45
C PRO A 139 39.05 -13.51 -11.45
N LYS A 140 39.10 -14.09 -10.23
CA LYS A 140 38.13 -13.80 -9.16
C LYS A 140 38.20 -12.37 -8.64
N GLN A 141 39.33 -11.70 -8.83
CA GLN A 141 39.54 -10.33 -8.40
C GLN A 141 40.17 -9.53 -9.53
N ILE A 142 39.69 -8.31 -9.74
CA ILE A 142 40.16 -7.37 -10.77
C ILE A 142 40.46 -6.01 -10.13
N THR A 143 41.47 -5.33 -10.63
CA THR A 143 41.73 -3.92 -10.26
C THR A 143 40.69 -3.00 -10.90
N GLN A 144 40.65 -1.74 -10.45
CA GLN A 144 39.66 -0.77 -10.92
C GLN A 144 39.68 -0.53 -12.44
N GLN A 145 40.82 -0.72 -13.11
CA GLN A 145 40.99 -0.48 -14.56
C GLN A 145 40.85 -1.76 -15.41
N GLU A 146 40.82 -2.93 -14.78
CA GLU A 146 40.72 -4.21 -15.46
C GLU A 146 39.28 -4.49 -15.90
N LYS A 147 39.17 -5.27 -16.97
CA LYS A 147 37.89 -5.76 -17.48
C LYS A 147 37.48 -7.03 -16.76
N GLN A 148 36.19 -7.24 -16.61
CA GLN A 148 35.65 -8.47 -16.07
C GLN A 148 35.65 -9.57 -17.14
N LEU A 149 36.30 -10.67 -16.80
CA LEU A 149 36.27 -11.91 -17.56
C LEU A 149 35.54 -12.97 -16.73
N VAL A 150 34.70 -13.77 -17.38
CA VAL A 150 33.91 -14.83 -16.73
C VAL A 150 34.10 -16.15 -17.44
N LYS A 151 34.05 -17.23 -16.68
CA LYS A 151 34.11 -18.61 -17.17
C LYS A 151 32.72 -19.24 -17.03
N TYR A 152 32.21 -19.75 -18.14
CA TYR A 152 31.07 -20.65 -18.19
C TYR A 152 31.57 -22.10 -18.35
N THR A 153 30.97 -23.02 -17.61
CA THR A 153 31.20 -24.47 -17.73
C THR A 153 29.84 -25.13 -17.88
N GLY A 154 29.69 -25.99 -18.88
CA GLY A 154 28.44 -26.69 -19.16
C GLY A 154 28.67 -27.86 -20.10
N ASN A 155 27.60 -28.45 -20.64
CA ASN A 155 27.68 -29.59 -21.56
C ASN A 155 27.59 -29.10 -23.02
N VAL A 156 28.48 -29.61 -23.91
CA VAL A 156 28.33 -29.41 -25.37
C VAL A 156 27.08 -30.10 -25.88
N TYR A 157 26.79 -31.29 -25.37
CA TYR A 157 25.63 -32.09 -25.75
C TYR A 157 24.40 -31.69 -24.94
N VAL A 158 23.20 -32.02 -25.43
CA VAL A 158 21.97 -31.84 -24.65
C VAL A 158 21.75 -33.06 -23.75
N CYS A 159 21.47 -32.85 -22.47
CA CYS A 159 21.06 -33.94 -21.59
C CYS A 159 19.64 -34.39 -21.96
N LEU A 160 19.53 -35.48 -22.72
CA LEU A 160 18.25 -36.14 -23.00
C LEU A 160 18.32 -37.65 -22.74
N PRO A 161 17.24 -38.27 -22.23
CA PRO A 161 17.17 -39.73 -22.08
C PRO A 161 16.96 -40.49 -23.39
N TYR A 162 16.93 -39.79 -24.52
CA TYR A 162 16.69 -40.33 -25.85
C TYR A 162 17.93 -40.17 -26.74
N ALA A 163 18.07 -41.06 -27.73
CA ALA A 163 19.09 -40.87 -28.76
C ALA A 163 18.72 -39.70 -29.67
N VAL A 164 19.68 -38.83 -29.96
CA VAL A 164 19.49 -37.62 -30.76
C VAL A 164 20.15 -37.80 -32.13
N THR A 165 19.38 -37.72 -33.22
CA THR A 165 19.93 -37.96 -34.57
C THR A 165 20.84 -36.84 -35.06
N LYS A 166 20.50 -35.59 -34.78
CA LYS A 166 21.30 -34.42 -35.13
C LYS A 166 21.21 -33.36 -34.04
N GLN A 167 22.35 -32.81 -33.64
CA GLN A 167 22.41 -31.74 -32.65
C GLN A 167 23.31 -30.60 -33.11
N THR A 168 22.90 -29.35 -32.88
CA THR A 168 23.77 -28.18 -32.95
C THR A 168 23.59 -27.32 -31.70
N THR A 169 24.68 -26.81 -31.15
CA THR A 169 24.68 -25.96 -29.96
C THR A 169 25.33 -24.62 -30.25
N TYR A 170 24.60 -23.56 -30.00
CA TYR A 170 25.02 -22.18 -30.23
C TYR A 170 25.21 -21.48 -28.89
N VAL A 171 26.33 -20.77 -28.74
CA VAL A 171 26.62 -19.98 -27.54
C VAL A 171 26.74 -18.51 -27.94
N ALA A 172 25.85 -17.67 -27.44
CA ALA A 172 25.85 -16.22 -27.65
C ALA A 172 26.59 -15.54 -26.50
N LEU A 173 27.57 -14.71 -26.86
CA LEU A 173 28.40 -13.96 -25.91
C LEU A 173 28.12 -12.45 -26.02
N PRO A 174 28.37 -11.68 -24.95
CA PRO A 174 28.14 -10.22 -24.95
C PRO A 174 29.13 -9.48 -25.86
N THR A 175 30.33 -10.04 -26.04
CA THR A 175 31.38 -9.45 -26.86
C THR A 175 32.08 -10.51 -27.70
N ARG A 176 32.85 -10.07 -28.71
CA ARG A 176 33.72 -10.94 -29.52
C ARG A 176 35.04 -11.32 -28.82
N ASN A 177 35.30 -10.77 -27.63
CA ASN A 177 36.56 -10.97 -26.91
C ASN A 177 36.47 -12.25 -26.09
N ILE A 178 36.99 -13.33 -26.66
CA ILE A 178 37.04 -14.65 -26.05
C ILE A 178 38.50 -14.95 -25.73
N GLU A 179 38.79 -15.25 -24.47
CA GLU A 179 40.12 -15.66 -24.01
C GLU A 179 40.39 -17.12 -24.39
N SER A 180 39.45 -18.01 -24.10
CA SER A 180 39.53 -19.41 -24.46
C SER A 180 38.16 -20.06 -24.60
N HIS A 181 38.07 -21.07 -25.46
CA HIS A 181 36.89 -21.92 -25.58
C HIS A 181 37.34 -23.34 -25.92
N THR A 182 36.49 -24.31 -25.59
CA THR A 182 36.76 -25.73 -25.84
C THR A 182 36.68 -26.04 -27.33
N LYS A 183 37.63 -26.83 -27.86
CA LYS A 183 37.77 -27.04 -29.32
C LYS A 183 37.26 -28.42 -29.78
N ILE A 184 36.03 -28.77 -29.40
CA ILE A 184 35.39 -30.02 -29.82
C ILE A 184 34.85 -29.85 -31.25
N LYS A 185 35.51 -30.48 -32.22
CA LYS A 185 35.17 -30.34 -33.64
C LYS A 185 33.86 -31.08 -33.98
N PRO A 186 33.02 -30.54 -34.90
CA PRO A 186 33.17 -29.25 -35.58
C PRO A 186 32.80 -28.07 -34.67
N VAL A 187 33.64 -27.03 -34.66
CA VAL A 187 33.40 -25.78 -33.93
C VAL A 187 33.72 -24.60 -34.84
N SER A 188 32.88 -23.58 -34.84
CA SER A 188 33.11 -22.34 -35.57
C SER A 188 32.76 -21.12 -34.73
N GLN A 189 33.46 -20.02 -34.96
CA GLN A 189 33.22 -18.74 -34.30
C GLN A 189 32.82 -17.72 -35.35
N THR A 190 31.65 -17.12 -35.17
CA THR A 190 31.13 -16.04 -36.02
C THR A 190 30.81 -14.84 -35.15
N GLY A 191 31.69 -13.84 -35.13
CA GLY A 191 31.53 -12.66 -34.29
C GLY A 191 31.54 -13.00 -32.79
N SER A 192 30.44 -12.74 -32.09
CA SER A 192 30.21 -13.06 -30.69
C SER A 192 29.44 -14.38 -30.47
N MET A 193 29.28 -15.19 -31.51
CA MET A 193 28.56 -16.47 -31.45
C MET A 193 29.52 -17.63 -31.73
N LEU A 194 29.48 -18.65 -30.86
CA LEU A 194 30.16 -19.93 -31.06
C LEU A 194 29.13 -20.97 -31.51
N ALA A 195 29.45 -21.78 -32.51
CA ALA A 195 28.62 -22.89 -32.96
C ALA A 195 29.41 -24.20 -32.82
N TYR A 196 28.87 -25.11 -32.02
CA TYR A 196 29.33 -26.48 -31.79
C TYR A 196 28.42 -27.44 -32.55
N GLY A 197 28.99 -28.28 -33.40
CA GLY A 197 28.25 -29.14 -34.31
C GLY A 197 28.13 -28.56 -35.73
N PRO A 198 27.31 -29.18 -36.59
CA PRO A 198 26.37 -30.25 -36.27
C PRO A 198 27.05 -31.57 -35.89
N TYR A 199 26.57 -32.22 -34.83
CA TYR A 199 26.96 -33.57 -34.43
C TYR A 199 25.90 -34.57 -34.93
N GLU A 200 26.36 -35.66 -35.52
CA GLU A 200 25.49 -36.77 -35.95
C GLU A 200 25.37 -37.80 -34.82
N THR A 201 24.17 -38.32 -34.62
CA THR A 201 23.81 -39.44 -33.73
C THR A 201 24.51 -39.44 -32.38
N GLN A 202 23.92 -38.74 -31.40
CA GLN A 202 24.39 -38.71 -30.02
C GLN A 202 23.64 -39.75 -29.16
N PRO A 203 24.36 -40.49 -28.30
CA PRO A 203 23.73 -41.46 -27.40
C PRO A 203 22.86 -40.76 -26.35
N PRO A 204 21.90 -41.49 -25.74
CA PRO A 204 21.20 -40.99 -24.55
C PRO A 204 22.20 -40.55 -23.48
N PHE A 205 21.89 -39.45 -22.79
CA PHE A 205 22.72 -38.89 -21.71
C PHE A 205 24.15 -38.51 -22.12
N ALA A 206 24.37 -38.17 -23.40
CA ALA A 206 25.65 -37.69 -23.89
C ALA A 206 26.15 -36.48 -23.06
N TYR A 207 27.43 -36.53 -22.69
CA TYR A 207 28.06 -35.48 -21.90
C TYR A 207 29.49 -35.27 -22.37
N GLU A 208 29.82 -34.02 -22.64
CA GLU A 208 31.19 -33.57 -22.92
C GLU A 208 31.34 -32.15 -22.39
N GLU A 209 32.34 -31.91 -21.55
CA GLU A 209 32.51 -30.64 -20.87
C GLU A 209 32.88 -29.52 -21.85
N MET A 210 32.09 -28.45 -21.83
CA MET A 210 32.30 -27.22 -22.56
C MET A 210 32.70 -26.12 -21.59
N THR A 211 33.87 -25.53 -21.81
CA THR A 211 34.29 -24.32 -21.12
C THR A 211 34.46 -23.16 -22.10
N VAL A 212 33.95 -21.98 -21.72
CA VAL A 212 34.09 -20.73 -22.46
C VAL A 212 34.49 -19.62 -21.49
N HIS A 213 35.61 -18.95 -21.76
CA HIS A 213 36.16 -17.86 -20.97
C HIS A 213 36.18 -16.59 -21.82
N PHE A 214 35.43 -15.57 -21.40
CA PHE A 214 35.12 -14.41 -22.23
C PHE A 214 34.94 -13.13 -21.41
N GLU A 215 35.03 -11.98 -22.08
CA GLU A 215 34.79 -10.66 -21.48
C GLU A 215 33.29 -10.39 -21.30
N ASN A 216 32.87 -10.15 -20.06
CA ASN A 216 31.51 -9.73 -19.72
C ASN A 216 31.53 -8.67 -18.61
N ASN A 217 31.38 -7.40 -19.02
CA ASN A 217 31.30 -6.24 -18.12
C ASN A 217 29.85 -5.81 -17.82
N ASN A 218 28.85 -6.64 -18.12
CA ASN A 218 27.46 -6.32 -17.76
C ASN A 218 27.27 -6.31 -16.23
N LYS A 219 26.09 -5.86 -15.79
CA LYS A 219 25.80 -5.67 -14.36
C LYS A 219 25.58 -7.02 -13.68
N PHE A 220 26.55 -7.48 -12.88
CA PHE A 220 26.40 -8.68 -12.05
C PHE A 220 25.85 -8.28 -10.68
N LEU A 221 24.53 -8.25 -10.57
CA LEU A 221 23.79 -7.87 -9.38
C LEU A 221 22.92 -9.02 -8.88
N THR A 222 23.05 -9.31 -7.60
CA THR A 222 22.21 -10.29 -6.93
C THR A 222 21.50 -9.63 -5.77
N VAL A 223 20.18 -9.73 -5.76
CA VAL A 223 19.37 -9.42 -4.59
C VAL A 223 19.46 -10.61 -3.66
N THR A 224 20.32 -10.49 -2.65
CA THR A 224 20.54 -11.56 -1.67
C THR A 224 19.30 -11.81 -0.82
N ARG A 225 18.54 -10.74 -0.51
CA ARG A 225 17.26 -10.83 0.18
C ARG A 225 16.35 -9.68 -0.26
N LEU A 226 15.14 -10.04 -0.67
CA LEU A 226 14.04 -9.12 -0.94
C LEU A 226 12.95 -9.34 0.10
N GLU A 227 12.62 -8.30 0.85
CA GLU A 227 11.46 -8.28 1.73
C GLU A 227 10.43 -7.31 1.18
N ARG A 228 9.36 -7.84 0.57
CA ARG A 228 8.27 -7.06 -0.03
C ARG A 228 7.09 -7.06 0.92
N ILE A 229 6.69 -5.89 1.39
CA ILE A 229 5.59 -5.66 2.32
C ILE A 229 4.47 -4.96 1.55
N ILE A 230 3.28 -5.56 1.58
CA ILE A 230 2.07 -5.01 0.97
C ILE A 230 1.08 -4.75 2.10
N GLU A 231 0.83 -3.48 2.42
CA GLU A 231 -0.15 -3.07 3.41
C GLU A 231 -1.42 -2.56 2.75
N ILE A 232 -2.55 -3.19 3.08
CA ILE A 232 -3.85 -2.86 2.51
C ILE A 232 -4.63 -1.96 3.45
N SER A 233 -5.04 -0.78 2.97
CA SER A 233 -5.95 0.11 3.68
C SER A 233 -7.30 0.23 2.95
N HIS A 234 -8.40 -0.05 3.66
CA HIS A 234 -9.74 0.13 3.10
C HIS A 234 -10.17 1.60 3.05
N TRP A 235 -9.33 2.52 3.55
CA TRP A 235 -9.52 3.96 3.40
C TRP A 235 -9.12 4.49 2.02
N GLY A 236 -8.46 3.69 1.17
CA GLY A 236 -8.33 3.98 -0.28
C GLY A 236 -6.97 3.75 -0.93
N ASN A 237 -5.95 3.32 -0.18
CA ASN A 237 -4.62 3.06 -0.72
C ASN A 237 -4.08 1.68 -0.33
N ILE A 238 -3.17 1.18 -1.16
CA ILE A 238 -2.33 0.04 -0.85
C ILE A 238 -0.89 0.54 -0.87
N ALA A 239 -0.19 0.40 0.25
CA ALA A 239 1.21 0.78 0.37
C ALA A 239 2.08 -0.44 0.09
N VAL A 240 3.06 -0.30 -0.80
CA VAL A 240 4.06 -1.32 -1.07
C VAL A 240 5.41 -0.76 -0.62
N GLU A 241 6.12 -1.52 0.21
CA GLU A 241 7.47 -1.19 0.66
C GLU A 241 8.37 -2.42 0.45
N GLU A 242 9.51 -2.22 -0.19
CA GLU A 242 10.48 -3.27 -0.47
C GLU A 242 11.83 -2.94 0.14
N HIS A 243 12.30 -3.81 1.02
CA HIS A 243 13.66 -3.77 1.55
C HIS A 243 14.53 -4.71 0.71
N ILE A 244 15.59 -4.15 0.11
CA ILE A 244 16.41 -4.83 -0.89
C ILE A 244 17.87 -4.86 -0.44
N ASP A 245 18.38 -6.07 -0.22
CA ASP A 245 19.80 -6.34 0.06
C ASP A 245 20.51 -6.72 -1.23
N LEU A 246 21.23 -5.78 -1.81
CA LEU A 246 21.89 -5.90 -3.11
C LEU A 246 23.39 -6.14 -2.95
N LEU A 247 23.92 -7.14 -3.65
CA LEU A 247 25.34 -7.48 -3.72
C LEU A 247 25.80 -7.48 -5.17
N HIS A 248 26.96 -6.88 -5.44
CA HIS A 248 27.62 -7.06 -6.71
C HIS A 248 28.44 -8.36 -6.71
N THR A 249 27.99 -9.37 -7.46
CA THR A 249 28.52 -10.74 -7.49
C THR A 249 29.55 -10.99 -8.59
N GLY A 250 29.98 -9.93 -9.29
CA GLY A 250 31.05 -9.99 -10.28
C GLY A 250 32.45 -10.16 -9.66
N ALA A 251 33.49 -9.92 -10.46
CA ALA A 251 34.86 -10.00 -10.00
C ALA A 251 35.14 -8.99 -8.88
N LEU A 252 35.71 -9.46 -7.77
CA LEU A 252 35.95 -8.63 -6.58
C LEU A 252 36.96 -7.51 -6.86
N LEU A 253 36.79 -6.35 -6.24
CA LEU A 253 37.78 -5.28 -6.34
C LEU A 253 39.09 -5.67 -5.66
N LYS A 254 40.18 -5.69 -6.44
CA LYS A 254 41.54 -5.87 -5.97
C LYS A 254 42.21 -4.51 -5.75
N GLY A 255 42.75 -4.28 -4.56
CA GLY A 255 43.44 -3.05 -4.21
C GLY A 255 42.49 -1.95 -3.71
N SER A 256 42.97 -0.70 -3.73
CA SER A 256 42.22 0.45 -3.25
C SER A 256 41.33 1.06 -4.34
N PHE A 257 40.16 1.57 -3.93
CA PHE A 257 39.33 2.40 -4.79
C PHE A 257 39.89 3.84 -4.87
N SER A 258 40.10 4.34 -6.09
CA SER A 258 40.52 5.71 -6.37
C SER A 258 39.38 6.48 -7.05
N ARG A 259 38.76 7.40 -6.31
CA ARG A 259 37.70 8.27 -6.85
C ARG A 259 38.22 9.18 -7.97
N TYR A 260 39.48 9.62 -7.88
CA TYR A 260 40.11 10.46 -8.89
C TYR A 260 40.22 9.73 -10.22
N GLU A 261 40.73 8.49 -10.21
CA GLU A 261 40.82 7.66 -11.42
C GLU A 261 39.44 7.34 -11.97
N TYR A 262 38.49 7.01 -11.09
CA TYR A 262 37.10 6.72 -11.49
C TYR A 262 36.43 7.88 -12.22
N ALA A 263 36.67 9.11 -11.76
CA ALA A 263 36.07 10.30 -12.34
C ALA A 263 36.79 10.78 -13.62
N ARG A 264 38.11 10.58 -13.70
CA ARG A 264 38.95 11.09 -14.80
C ARG A 264 38.97 10.14 -16.00
N GLU A 265 38.95 8.83 -15.77
CA GLU A 265 39.10 7.82 -16.80
C GLU A 265 37.76 7.13 -17.07
N SER A 266 37.20 7.36 -18.26
CA SER A 266 35.92 6.76 -18.68
C SER A 266 35.93 5.23 -18.75
N LYS A 267 37.12 4.62 -18.85
CA LYS A 267 37.29 3.16 -18.85
C LYS A 267 37.50 2.58 -17.44
N SER A 268 37.69 3.43 -16.42
CA SER A 268 37.88 2.99 -15.04
C SER A 268 36.54 2.54 -14.46
N GLY A 269 36.48 1.31 -13.95
CA GLY A 269 35.28 0.72 -13.37
C GLY A 269 34.20 0.36 -14.38
N GLN A 270 34.55 -0.15 -15.56
CA GLN A 270 33.56 -0.65 -16.55
C GLN A 270 32.64 -1.73 -15.98
N ALA A 271 33.18 -2.63 -15.16
CA ALA A 271 32.39 -3.65 -14.48
C ALA A 271 31.60 -3.12 -13.26
N SER A 272 31.86 -1.88 -12.84
CA SER A 272 31.17 -1.27 -11.69
C SER A 272 29.77 -0.81 -12.07
N ILE A 273 28.92 -0.67 -11.06
CA ILE A 273 27.50 -0.34 -11.25
C ILE A 273 27.23 1.02 -10.65
N GLN A 274 26.86 1.95 -11.52
CA GLN A 274 26.55 3.32 -11.15
C GLN A 274 25.07 3.50 -10.84
N SER A 275 24.20 2.96 -11.69
CA SER A 275 22.75 3.01 -11.52
C SER A 275 22.09 1.82 -12.20
N PHE A 276 20.84 1.59 -11.83
CA PHE A 276 19.96 0.60 -12.42
C PHE A 276 18.54 1.16 -12.46
N ASP A 277 17.74 0.65 -13.39
CA ASP A 277 16.39 1.11 -13.62
C ASP A 277 15.39 0.13 -13.01
N THR A 278 14.41 0.65 -12.27
CA THR A 278 13.30 -0.10 -11.68
C THR A 278 12.01 0.35 -12.36
N ILE A 279 11.12 -0.59 -12.67
CA ILE A 279 9.86 -0.31 -13.36
C ILE A 279 8.72 -0.59 -12.39
N LEU A 280 8.05 0.48 -11.97
CA LEU A 280 6.86 0.40 -11.12
C LEU A 280 5.58 0.42 -11.96
N PRO A 281 4.45 -0.03 -11.38
CA PRO A 281 3.14 0.12 -12.01
C PRO A 281 2.81 1.59 -12.33
N ALA A 282 2.03 1.82 -13.39
CA ALA A 282 1.65 3.16 -13.84
C ALA A 282 0.96 4.02 -12.76
N ALA A 283 0.24 3.39 -11.84
CA ALA A 283 -0.49 4.06 -10.77
C ALA A 283 0.36 4.30 -9.50
N ALA A 284 1.66 4.01 -9.53
CA ALA A 284 2.55 4.27 -8.41
C ALA A 284 2.65 5.79 -8.12
N SER A 285 2.46 6.13 -6.85
CA SER A 285 2.48 7.49 -6.31
C SER A 285 3.27 7.51 -4.99
N ASP A 286 3.61 8.70 -4.50
CA ASP A 286 4.36 8.89 -3.24
C ASP A 286 5.63 8.05 -3.13
N ILE A 287 6.37 7.95 -4.24
CA ILE A 287 7.57 7.13 -4.32
C ILE A 287 8.67 7.73 -3.45
N TYR A 288 9.24 6.92 -2.54
CA TYR A 288 10.41 7.29 -1.76
C TYR A 288 11.52 6.25 -1.91
N TYR A 289 12.76 6.74 -1.88
CA TYR A 289 13.98 5.95 -1.99
C TYR A 289 14.93 6.32 -0.85
N ARG A 290 15.14 5.38 0.08
CA ARG A 290 15.89 5.61 1.32
C ARG A 290 16.83 4.45 1.64
N ASP A 291 17.79 4.68 2.50
CA ASP A 291 18.55 3.64 3.17
C ASP A 291 18.41 3.75 4.70
N GLU A 292 19.16 2.94 5.44
CA GLU A 292 19.13 2.92 6.90
C GLU A 292 19.50 4.26 7.53
N ILE A 293 20.30 5.09 6.84
CA ILE A 293 20.78 6.38 7.35
C ILE A 293 19.97 7.58 6.82
N GLY A 294 18.96 7.34 5.96
CA GLY A 294 18.00 8.35 5.55
C GLY A 294 17.74 8.39 4.05
N ASN A 295 17.26 9.55 3.57
CA ASN A 295 16.87 9.71 2.17
C ASN A 295 18.08 9.64 1.22
N ILE A 296 17.89 9.05 0.03
CA ILE A 296 18.84 9.09 -1.07
C ILE A 296 18.26 9.96 -2.18
N SER A 297 18.83 11.15 -2.37
CA SER A 297 18.34 12.12 -3.36
C SER A 297 18.79 11.85 -4.79
N THR A 298 19.65 10.84 -5.01
CA THR A 298 20.18 10.47 -6.33
C THR A 298 19.26 9.46 -7.00
N SER A 299 18.04 9.88 -7.32
CA SER A 299 17.07 9.11 -8.10
C SER A 299 16.42 10.00 -9.16
N HIS A 300 15.97 9.39 -10.26
CA HIS A 300 15.23 10.10 -11.30
C HIS A 300 13.98 9.32 -11.71
N THR A 301 12.83 9.94 -11.56
CA THR A 301 11.53 9.35 -11.90
C THR A 301 11.05 9.83 -13.26
N ARG A 302 10.64 8.90 -14.11
CA ARG A 302 10.02 9.17 -15.41
C ARG A 302 8.69 8.44 -15.50
N ILE A 303 7.61 9.23 -15.48
CA ILE A 303 6.25 8.71 -15.62
C ILE A 303 5.99 8.47 -17.11
N LYS A 304 5.71 7.21 -17.47
CA LYS A 304 5.25 6.79 -18.80
C LYS A 304 3.74 6.51 -18.74
N LYS A 305 3.14 6.25 -19.91
CA LYS A 305 1.71 5.93 -20.01
C LYS A 305 1.36 4.61 -19.30
N ASP A 306 2.23 3.61 -19.43
CA ASP A 306 1.97 2.24 -18.99
C ASP A 306 2.84 1.80 -17.80
N SER A 307 3.76 2.67 -17.33
CA SER A 307 4.65 2.38 -16.20
C SER A 307 5.26 3.65 -15.61
N VAL A 308 5.87 3.53 -14.43
CA VAL A 308 6.75 4.57 -13.86
C VAL A 308 8.16 4.02 -13.79
N GLU A 309 9.09 4.65 -14.50
CA GLU A 309 10.51 4.26 -14.50
C GLU A 309 11.27 5.04 -13.45
N LEU A 310 12.11 4.35 -12.70
CA LEU A 310 12.96 4.91 -11.67
C LEU A 310 14.41 4.56 -11.94
N ASN A 311 15.21 5.55 -12.32
CA ASN A 311 16.66 5.39 -12.32
C ASN A 311 17.17 5.58 -10.89
N LEU A 312 17.66 4.50 -10.29
CA LEU A 312 18.16 4.48 -8.92
C LEU A 312 19.70 4.48 -8.94
N ARG A 313 20.29 5.47 -8.27
CA ARG A 313 21.73 5.56 -8.06
C ARG A 313 22.04 5.38 -6.57
N PRO A 314 22.71 4.29 -6.18
CA PRO A 314 23.19 4.11 -4.81
C PRO A 314 24.16 5.22 -4.39
N ARG A 315 24.39 5.38 -3.08
CA ARG A 315 25.30 6.42 -2.53
C ARG A 315 26.73 6.33 -3.07
N PHE A 316 27.18 5.14 -3.42
CA PHE A 316 28.49 4.86 -4.01
C PHE A 316 28.34 3.83 -5.15
N PRO A 317 29.20 3.89 -6.18
CA PRO A 317 29.20 2.87 -7.22
C PRO A 317 29.52 1.51 -6.62
N LEU A 318 28.83 0.47 -7.03
CA LEU A 318 29.12 -0.88 -6.55
C LEU A 318 30.25 -1.47 -7.38
N PHE A 319 31.32 -1.89 -6.71
CA PHE A 319 32.35 -2.77 -7.28
C PHE A 319 32.14 -4.19 -6.75
N GLY A 320 32.73 -5.20 -7.39
CA GLY A 320 32.52 -6.59 -6.99
C GLY A 320 32.82 -6.83 -5.51
N GLY A 321 31.88 -7.50 -4.84
CA GLY A 321 31.90 -7.76 -3.40
C GLY A 321 31.24 -6.67 -2.54
N TRP A 322 30.97 -5.48 -3.08
CA TRP A 322 30.31 -4.42 -2.34
C TRP A 322 28.82 -4.69 -2.23
N LYS A 323 28.27 -4.33 -1.06
CA LYS A 323 26.87 -4.51 -0.71
C LYS A 323 26.22 -3.16 -0.47
N THR A 324 24.96 -3.04 -0.85
CA THR A 324 24.11 -1.92 -0.48
C THR A 324 22.77 -2.44 -0.04
N ARG A 325 22.19 -1.79 0.95
CA ARG A 325 20.81 -2.03 1.39
C ARG A 325 20.03 -0.75 1.15
N TYR A 326 18.87 -0.87 0.55
CA TYR A 326 17.98 0.26 0.36
C TYR A 326 16.53 -0.17 0.51
N THR A 327 15.66 0.82 0.60
CA THR A 327 14.23 0.64 0.68
C THR A 327 13.57 1.55 -0.33
N ILE A 328 12.69 0.95 -1.13
CA ILE A 328 11.81 1.65 -2.05
C ILE A 328 10.38 1.44 -1.57
N GLY A 329 9.61 2.51 -1.49
CA GLY A 329 8.19 2.40 -1.19
C GLY A 329 7.37 3.33 -2.04
N TYR A 330 6.13 2.92 -2.30
CA TYR A 330 5.18 3.63 -3.14
C TYR A 330 3.75 3.23 -2.78
N ASN A 331 2.81 4.14 -3.06
CA ASN A 331 1.39 3.90 -2.91
C ASN A 331 0.75 3.62 -4.27
N VAL A 332 -0.21 2.70 -4.29
CA VAL A 332 -1.12 2.51 -5.41
C VAL A 332 -2.57 2.69 -4.96
N PRO A 333 -3.45 3.22 -5.83
CA PRO A 333 -4.87 3.32 -5.50
C PRO A 333 -5.50 1.94 -5.34
N SER A 334 -6.32 1.76 -4.30
CA SER A 334 -6.89 0.44 -4.01
C SER A 334 -7.84 -0.06 -5.09
N TYR A 335 -8.53 0.82 -5.82
CA TYR A 335 -9.54 0.43 -6.83
C TYR A 335 -8.98 -0.34 -8.03
N GLU A 336 -7.66 -0.29 -8.29
CA GLU A 336 -7.03 -1.00 -9.41
C GLU A 336 -6.71 -2.46 -9.09
N TYR A 337 -6.45 -2.75 -7.81
CA TYR A 337 -5.95 -4.05 -7.36
C TYR A 337 -6.90 -4.77 -6.40
N LEU A 338 -7.86 -4.05 -5.83
CA LEU A 338 -8.80 -4.57 -4.84
C LEU A 338 -10.23 -4.66 -5.41
N PHE A 339 -10.69 -5.89 -5.57
CA PHE A 339 -12.04 -6.20 -6.03
C PHE A 339 -12.91 -6.57 -4.84
N HIS A 340 -14.20 -6.21 -4.87
CA HIS A 340 -15.10 -6.56 -3.78
C HIS A 340 -16.49 -6.98 -4.26
N SER A 341 -17.13 -7.86 -3.49
CA SER A 341 -18.54 -8.24 -3.63
C SER A 341 -19.15 -8.33 -2.23
N GLY A 342 -19.96 -7.34 -1.84
CA GLY A 342 -20.43 -7.22 -0.45
C GLY A 342 -19.27 -7.03 0.54
N ASP A 343 -19.14 -7.96 1.48
CA ASP A 343 -18.06 -8.03 2.49
C ASP A 343 -16.90 -8.96 2.07
N GLU A 344 -16.97 -9.57 0.89
CA GLU A 344 -15.87 -10.36 0.33
C GLU A 344 -14.95 -9.47 -0.52
N PHE A 345 -13.65 -9.55 -0.25
CA PHE A 345 -12.61 -8.80 -0.94
C PHE A 345 -11.60 -9.76 -1.57
N ALA A 346 -11.10 -9.38 -2.74
CA ALA A 346 -10.07 -10.09 -3.47
C ALA A 346 -8.99 -9.10 -3.92
N LEU A 347 -7.78 -9.24 -3.39
CA LEU A 347 -6.60 -8.53 -3.83
C LEU A 347 -5.94 -9.32 -4.96
N GLU A 348 -5.59 -8.65 -6.06
CA GLU A 348 -4.77 -9.22 -7.12
C GLU A 348 -3.56 -8.33 -7.38
N MET A 349 -2.35 -8.81 -7.09
CA MET A 349 -1.11 -8.04 -7.24
C MET A 349 0.04 -8.96 -7.65
N ARG A 350 1.12 -8.37 -8.19
CA ARG A 350 2.35 -9.10 -8.53
C ARG A 350 3.03 -9.63 -7.27
N LEU A 351 3.40 -10.91 -7.29
CA LEU A 351 4.11 -11.57 -6.19
C LEU A 351 5.55 -11.05 -6.08
N LEU A 352 6.26 -11.07 -7.22
CA LEU A 352 7.55 -10.43 -7.45
C LEU A 352 7.33 -9.33 -8.48
N ASP A 353 7.97 -8.19 -8.29
CA ASP A 353 7.92 -7.06 -9.24
C ASP A 353 9.31 -6.77 -9.78
N HIS A 354 9.37 -5.96 -10.82
CA HIS A 354 10.62 -5.68 -11.50
C HIS A 354 11.55 -4.80 -10.65
N ILE A 355 12.75 -5.30 -10.32
CA ILE A 355 13.78 -4.52 -9.60
C ILE A 355 14.79 -3.91 -10.59
N PHE A 356 15.37 -4.73 -11.46
CA PHE A 356 16.26 -4.35 -12.56
C PHE A 356 16.25 -5.43 -13.65
N ASP A 357 16.66 -5.08 -14.86
CA ASP A 357 16.73 -6.01 -16.00
C ASP A 357 17.62 -7.22 -15.67
N ASP A 358 17.19 -8.44 -16.06
CA ASP A 358 17.92 -9.68 -15.77
C ASP A 358 18.20 -9.92 -14.27
N MET A 359 17.23 -9.54 -13.41
CA MET A 359 17.37 -9.70 -11.97
C MET A 359 17.51 -11.15 -11.51
N VAL A 360 18.33 -11.31 -10.47
CA VAL A 360 18.48 -12.53 -9.68
C VAL A 360 18.11 -12.21 -8.24
N VAL A 361 17.16 -12.95 -7.69
CA VAL A 361 16.74 -12.83 -6.29
C VAL A 361 16.96 -14.18 -5.60
N ASP A 362 17.89 -14.23 -4.65
CA ASP A 362 18.26 -15.47 -3.95
C ASP A 362 17.17 -15.90 -2.98
N GLU A 363 16.67 -14.96 -2.18
CA GLU A 363 15.59 -15.16 -1.21
C GLU A 363 14.59 -14.01 -1.33
N MET A 364 13.31 -14.35 -1.46
CA MET A 364 12.20 -13.41 -1.39
C MET A 364 11.27 -13.78 -0.25
N VAL A 365 10.86 -12.77 0.52
CA VAL A 365 9.83 -12.85 1.55
C VAL A 365 8.76 -11.82 1.24
N LEU A 366 7.56 -12.29 0.93
CA LEU A 366 6.38 -11.46 0.73
C LEU A 366 5.55 -11.46 2.02
N LYS A 367 5.25 -10.28 2.54
CA LYS A 367 4.36 -10.05 3.68
C LYS A 367 3.15 -9.24 3.23
N ILE A 368 1.97 -9.80 3.40
CA ILE A 368 0.71 -9.13 3.07
C ILE A 368 0.01 -8.79 4.38
N ILE A 369 -0.05 -7.50 4.71
CA ILE A 369 -0.68 -6.97 5.91
C ILE A 369 -2.13 -6.61 5.56
N LEU A 370 -3.06 -7.34 6.16
CA LEU A 370 -4.49 -7.15 6.00
C LEU A 370 -5.05 -6.23 7.10
N PRO A 371 -6.19 -5.56 6.87
CA PRO A 371 -6.83 -4.77 7.92
C PRO A 371 -7.26 -5.62 9.11
N GLU A 372 -7.36 -4.97 10.28
CA GLU A 372 -7.84 -5.57 11.51
C GLU A 372 -9.26 -6.14 11.31
N GLY A 373 -9.50 -7.36 11.81
CA GLY A 373 -10.81 -8.01 11.69
C GLY A 373 -11.04 -8.79 10.38
N SER A 374 -10.05 -8.88 9.50
CA SER A 374 -10.09 -9.74 8.30
C SER A 374 -10.22 -11.22 8.66
N ARG A 375 -11.14 -11.93 7.99
CA ARG A 375 -11.42 -13.36 8.23
C ARG A 375 -11.38 -14.18 6.93
N ASN A 376 -11.38 -15.51 7.06
CA ASN A 376 -11.49 -16.46 5.93
C ASN A 376 -10.46 -16.24 4.82
N ILE A 377 -9.20 -16.07 5.21
CA ILE A 377 -8.11 -15.68 4.32
C ILE A 377 -7.69 -16.88 3.45
N LYS A 378 -7.77 -16.73 2.12
CA LYS A 378 -7.38 -17.74 1.13
C LYS A 378 -6.42 -17.14 0.11
N LEU A 379 -5.21 -17.67 0.05
CA LEU A 379 -4.16 -17.22 -0.84
C LEU A 379 -4.04 -18.19 -2.03
N GLU A 380 -4.26 -17.68 -3.24
CA GLU A 380 -4.06 -18.36 -4.53
C GLU A 380 -2.76 -17.86 -5.15
N LEU A 381 -1.83 -18.77 -5.44
CA LEU A 381 -0.47 -18.47 -5.88
C LEU A 381 -0.22 -19.01 -7.29
N PRO A 382 0.53 -18.29 -8.13
CA PRO A 382 0.79 -18.69 -9.52
C PRO A 382 1.73 -19.91 -9.63
N TYR A 383 2.64 -20.07 -8.66
CA TYR A 383 3.62 -21.16 -8.62
C TYR A 383 3.89 -21.61 -7.18
N PRO A 384 4.52 -22.78 -6.97
CA PRO A 384 4.80 -23.31 -5.64
C PRO A 384 5.72 -22.37 -4.83
N VAL A 385 5.23 -21.93 -3.66
CA VAL A 385 5.98 -21.14 -2.67
C VAL A 385 5.79 -21.73 -1.28
N THR A 386 6.72 -21.44 -0.36
CA THR A 386 6.65 -21.93 1.02
C THR A 386 5.89 -20.91 1.86
N ARG A 387 4.77 -21.31 2.46
CA ARG A 387 4.04 -20.44 3.40
C ARG A 387 4.72 -20.44 4.76
N LEU A 388 4.94 -19.25 5.31
CA LEU A 388 5.45 -19.05 6.66
C LEU A 388 4.29 -18.93 7.66
N PRO A 389 4.54 -19.09 8.97
CA PRO A 389 3.53 -18.89 9.99
C PRO A 389 2.92 -17.48 9.92
N ASP A 390 1.59 -17.40 10.00
CA ASP A 390 0.89 -16.12 10.06
C ASP A 390 1.28 -15.37 11.34
N SER A 391 1.40 -14.05 11.24
CA SER A 391 1.80 -13.18 12.35
C SER A 391 0.84 -11.98 12.48
N LEU A 392 1.01 -11.19 13.54
CA LEU A 392 0.25 -9.96 13.76
C LEU A 392 1.17 -8.75 13.63
N HIS A 393 0.70 -7.74 12.92
CA HIS A 393 1.34 -6.44 12.82
C HIS A 393 0.53 -5.40 13.59
N TYR A 394 1.20 -4.54 14.34
CA TYR A 394 0.56 -3.48 15.11
C TYR A 394 1.05 -2.14 14.58
N THR A 395 0.13 -1.36 14.02
CA THR A 395 0.37 0.02 13.60
C THR A 395 -0.56 0.97 14.35
N TYR A 396 -0.71 2.20 13.86
CA TYR A 396 -1.58 3.20 14.44
C TYR A 396 -3.04 2.76 14.41
N LEU A 397 -3.77 3.05 15.48
CA LEU A 397 -5.21 2.75 15.61
C LEU A 397 -5.56 1.26 15.48
N ASP A 398 -4.66 0.36 15.90
CA ASP A 398 -4.95 -1.07 16.00
C ASP A 398 -5.20 -1.49 17.46
N VAL A 399 -6.18 -2.37 17.70
CA VAL A 399 -6.49 -2.91 19.04
C VAL A 399 -6.04 -4.36 19.17
N THR A 400 -6.48 -5.22 18.25
CA THR A 400 -6.17 -6.66 18.25
C THR A 400 -4.96 -7.00 17.37
N GLY A 401 -4.66 -6.13 16.40
CA GLY A 401 -3.57 -6.29 15.45
C GLY A 401 -4.03 -6.78 14.07
N ARG A 402 -3.26 -6.41 13.06
CA ARG A 402 -3.49 -6.72 11.65
C ARG A 402 -2.93 -8.11 11.30
N PRO A 403 -3.71 -9.03 10.71
CA PRO A 403 -3.19 -10.33 10.30
C PRO A 403 -2.23 -10.18 9.11
N VAL A 404 -1.08 -10.84 9.21
CA VAL A 404 -0.03 -10.83 8.19
C VAL A 404 0.15 -12.23 7.62
N ILE A 405 -0.04 -12.34 6.31
CA ILE A 405 0.25 -13.56 5.56
C ILE A 405 1.65 -13.45 4.98
N SER A 406 2.51 -14.41 5.32
CA SER A 406 3.91 -14.41 4.89
C SER A 406 4.20 -15.64 4.02
N VAL A 407 4.86 -15.41 2.88
CA VAL A 407 5.34 -16.49 1.99
C VAL A 407 6.78 -16.23 1.60
N THR A 408 7.53 -17.30 1.37
CA THR A 408 8.93 -17.24 0.95
C THR A 408 9.21 -18.15 -0.23
N LYS A 409 10.12 -17.70 -1.09
CA LYS A 409 10.61 -18.45 -2.25
C LYS A 409 12.05 -18.06 -2.54
N ASN A 410 12.83 -19.07 -2.94
CA ASN A 410 14.23 -18.90 -3.29
C ASN A 410 14.45 -19.02 -4.79
N ASN A 411 15.56 -18.45 -5.25
CA ASN A 411 16.07 -18.51 -6.63
C ASN A 411 15.03 -18.04 -7.66
N LEU A 412 14.72 -16.75 -7.65
CA LEU A 412 13.77 -16.12 -8.55
C LEU A 412 14.49 -15.27 -9.60
N VAL A 413 13.85 -15.18 -10.76
CA VAL A 413 14.24 -14.36 -11.92
C VAL A 413 13.03 -13.63 -12.47
N GLU A 414 13.23 -12.74 -13.44
CA GLU A 414 12.18 -11.92 -14.06
C GLU A 414 10.96 -12.70 -14.57
N ASN A 415 11.14 -13.92 -15.09
CA ASN A 415 10.05 -14.80 -15.54
C ASN A 415 9.05 -15.19 -14.42
N HIS A 416 9.41 -14.97 -13.14
CA HIS A 416 8.54 -15.19 -11.99
C HIS A 416 7.64 -13.99 -11.63
N ILE A 417 7.69 -12.89 -12.41
CA ILE A 417 6.76 -11.77 -12.26
C ILE A 417 5.36 -12.23 -12.70
N GLN A 418 4.58 -12.71 -11.75
CA GLN A 418 3.20 -13.16 -11.94
C GLN A 418 2.33 -12.68 -10.78
N SER A 419 1.03 -12.54 -11.04
CA SER A 419 0.07 -12.10 -10.03
C SER A 419 -0.34 -13.24 -9.10
N PHE A 420 -0.49 -12.93 -7.81
CA PHE A 420 -1.20 -13.76 -6.85
C PHE A 420 -2.60 -13.18 -6.59
N ARG A 421 -3.50 -13.99 -6.06
CA ARG A 421 -4.84 -13.56 -5.64
C ARG A 421 -5.10 -13.91 -4.18
N LEU A 422 -5.46 -12.93 -3.36
CA LEU A 422 -5.76 -13.12 -1.94
C LEU A 422 -7.21 -12.76 -1.66
N LYS A 423 -8.02 -13.74 -1.26
CA LYS A 423 -9.42 -13.58 -0.90
C LYS A 423 -9.57 -13.52 0.61
N TYR A 424 -10.36 -12.59 1.12
CA TYR A 424 -10.69 -12.47 2.54
C TYR A 424 -12.04 -11.80 2.72
N THR A 425 -12.63 -11.96 3.91
CA THR A 425 -13.90 -11.34 4.27
C THR A 425 -13.65 -10.24 5.30
N PHE A 426 -14.15 -9.03 5.05
CA PHE A 426 -14.02 -7.88 5.94
C PHE A 426 -15.38 -7.18 6.12
N PRO A 427 -15.99 -7.25 7.32
CA PRO A 427 -17.21 -6.52 7.63
C PRO A 427 -16.98 -5.00 7.57
N ARG A 428 -17.66 -4.29 6.66
CA ARG A 428 -17.46 -2.85 6.45
C ARG A 428 -17.73 -2.00 7.70
N LEU A 429 -18.59 -2.45 8.60
CA LEU A 429 -18.89 -1.75 9.86
C LEU A 429 -17.66 -1.64 10.77
N LEU A 430 -16.69 -2.56 10.68
CA LEU A 430 -15.47 -2.52 11.48
C LEU A 430 -14.59 -1.32 11.14
N MET A 431 -14.72 -0.74 9.94
CA MET A 431 -14.02 0.48 9.56
C MET A 431 -14.38 1.68 10.45
N LEU A 432 -15.57 1.69 11.08
CA LEU A 432 -15.97 2.73 12.03
C LEU A 432 -15.25 2.63 13.38
N GLN A 433 -14.60 1.50 13.69
CA GLN A 433 -13.86 1.32 14.93
C GLN A 433 -12.73 2.36 15.06
N GLU A 434 -11.96 2.59 13.99
CA GLU A 434 -10.81 3.51 14.01
C GLU A 434 -11.22 4.96 14.39
N PRO A 435 -12.21 5.62 13.73
CA PRO A 435 -12.69 6.93 14.17
C PRO A 435 -13.30 6.93 15.57
N LEU A 436 -14.06 5.89 15.93
CA LEU A 436 -14.70 5.80 17.24
C LEU A 436 -13.70 5.73 18.38
N MET A 437 -12.52 5.13 18.18
CA MET A 437 -11.45 5.14 19.17
C MET A 437 -10.92 6.55 19.45
N ILE A 438 -10.73 7.36 18.41
CA ILE A 438 -10.29 8.76 18.55
C ILE A 438 -11.36 9.56 19.28
N VAL A 439 -12.63 9.40 18.90
CA VAL A 439 -13.77 10.05 19.56
C VAL A 439 -13.83 9.67 21.04
N LEU A 440 -13.66 8.38 21.36
CA LEU A 440 -13.65 7.90 22.75
C LEU A 440 -12.49 8.49 23.54
N ALA A 441 -11.28 8.54 22.98
CA ALA A 441 -10.12 9.12 23.64
C ALA A 441 -10.31 10.61 23.95
N LEU A 442 -10.82 11.38 22.99
CA LEU A 442 -11.14 12.80 23.19
C LEU A 442 -12.29 12.97 24.20
N TRP A 443 -13.33 12.13 24.14
CA TRP A 443 -14.44 12.16 25.07
C TRP A 443 -13.98 11.89 26.52
N LEU A 444 -13.11 10.90 26.73
CA LEU A 444 -12.52 10.60 28.04
C LEU A 444 -11.66 11.76 28.55
N MET A 445 -10.90 12.44 27.68
CA MET A 445 -10.15 13.64 28.04
C MET A 445 -11.08 14.76 28.52
N PHE A 446 -12.16 15.05 27.78
CA PHE A 446 -13.15 16.06 28.22
C PHE A 446 -13.86 15.66 29.50
N LEU A 447 -14.20 14.38 29.66
CA LEU A 447 -14.78 13.87 30.90
C LEU A 447 -13.84 14.07 32.09
N ALA A 448 -12.54 13.79 31.92
CA ALA A 448 -11.54 14.02 32.95
C ALA A 448 -11.46 15.52 33.34
N VAL A 449 -11.51 16.43 32.36
CA VAL A 449 -11.58 17.89 32.63
C VAL A 449 -12.85 18.26 33.39
N ILE A 450 -14.02 17.73 32.98
CA ILE A 450 -15.29 18.00 33.67
C ILE A 450 -15.22 17.52 35.12
N VAL A 451 -14.73 16.30 35.35
CA VAL A 451 -14.56 15.75 36.71
C VAL A 451 -13.59 16.62 37.51
N TYR A 452 -12.44 16.97 36.92
CA TYR A 452 -11.42 17.81 37.58
C TYR A 452 -11.98 19.18 38.01
N VAL A 453 -12.74 19.87 37.15
CA VAL A 453 -13.34 21.18 37.47
C VAL A 453 -14.49 21.07 38.47
N ARG A 454 -15.10 19.89 38.61
CA ARG A 454 -16.20 19.64 39.57
C ARG A 454 -15.72 19.13 40.92
N CYS A 455 -14.51 18.58 40.98
CA CYS A 455 -13.89 18.14 42.23
C CYS A 455 -13.25 19.33 42.94
N ASP A 456 -13.89 19.78 44.02
CA ASP A 456 -13.29 20.76 44.94
C ASP A 456 -12.28 20.03 45.84
N PHE A 457 -10.99 20.29 45.60
CA PHE A 457 -9.87 19.78 46.41
C PHE A 457 -9.35 20.84 47.41
N SER A 458 -10.15 21.86 47.74
CA SER A 458 -9.78 22.85 48.76
C SER A 458 -9.72 22.22 50.16
N ILE A 459 -8.66 22.54 50.90
CA ILE A 459 -8.45 22.07 52.28
C ILE A 459 -9.11 23.02 53.28
N ASP A 460 -9.10 24.32 52.98
CA ASP A 460 -9.78 25.37 53.75
C ASP A 460 -10.62 26.22 52.79
N LYS A 461 -11.85 26.54 53.17
CA LYS A 461 -12.80 27.26 52.33
C LYS A 461 -12.73 28.75 52.61
N ASP A 462 -12.23 29.52 51.65
CA ASP A 462 -12.25 30.98 51.74
C ASP A 462 -13.66 31.53 51.44
N GLU A 463 -14.47 31.69 52.49
CA GLU A 463 -15.83 32.26 52.44
C GLU A 463 -15.88 33.63 51.73
N ALA A 464 -14.80 34.44 51.82
CA ALA A 464 -14.75 35.75 51.18
C ALA A 464 -14.60 35.66 49.66
N SER A 465 -13.92 34.63 49.15
CA SER A 465 -13.84 34.37 47.70
C SER A 465 -15.13 33.76 47.14
N GLU A 466 -15.75 32.83 47.88
CA GLU A 466 -16.99 32.16 47.47
C GLU A 466 -18.17 33.14 47.43
N SER A 467 -18.26 34.03 48.42
CA SER A 467 -19.25 35.12 48.43
C SER A 467 -19.09 36.06 47.22
N LYS A 468 -17.86 36.43 46.83
CA LYS A 468 -17.62 37.23 45.62
C LYS A 468 -18.08 36.53 44.34
N LEU A 469 -17.79 35.23 44.19
CA LEU A 469 -18.23 34.43 43.04
C LEU A 469 -19.75 34.29 42.98
N ARG A 470 -20.39 34.09 44.14
CA ARG A 470 -21.86 34.03 44.24
C ARG A 470 -22.49 35.36 43.86
N ILE A 471 -21.96 36.48 44.35
CA ILE A 471 -22.41 37.83 43.99
C ILE A 471 -22.27 38.06 42.49
N ALA A 472 -21.09 37.73 41.90
CA ALA A 472 -20.86 37.85 40.46
C ALA A 472 -21.86 37.02 39.63
N GLY A 473 -22.14 35.78 40.05
CA GLY A 473 -23.13 34.92 39.39
C GLY A 473 -24.57 35.44 39.49
N GLN A 474 -24.92 36.17 40.55
CA GLN A 474 -26.22 36.84 40.66
C GLN A 474 -26.27 38.14 39.84
N CYS A 475 -25.17 38.91 39.77
CA CYS A 475 -25.05 40.08 38.91
C CYS A 475 -25.25 39.71 37.42
N GLU A 476 -24.63 38.62 36.95
CA GLU A 476 -24.83 38.10 35.59
C GLU A 476 -26.32 37.79 35.29
N LYS A 477 -27.03 37.18 36.25
CA LYS A 477 -28.47 36.94 36.11
C LYS A 477 -29.27 38.23 36.03
N ILE A 478 -28.88 39.26 36.79
CA ILE A 478 -29.52 40.58 36.73
C ILE A 478 -29.27 41.24 35.39
N LEU A 479 -28.06 41.16 34.85
CA LEU A 479 -27.73 41.67 33.52
C LEU A 479 -28.58 41.01 32.44
N ALA A 480 -28.70 39.67 32.47
CA ALA A 480 -29.57 38.95 31.54
C ALA A 480 -31.05 39.36 31.62
N ILE A 481 -31.56 39.65 32.83
CA ILE A 481 -32.94 40.14 33.01
C ILE A 481 -33.07 41.60 32.55
N GLN A 482 -32.04 42.42 32.75
CA GLN A 482 -32.01 43.80 32.28
C GLN A 482 -31.99 43.86 30.75
N ASP A 483 -31.28 42.95 30.07
CA ASP A 483 -31.34 42.81 28.61
C ASP A 483 -32.76 42.45 28.14
N ARG A 484 -33.44 41.54 28.86
CA ARG A 484 -34.86 41.24 28.61
C ARG A 484 -35.76 42.46 28.79
N ARG A 485 -35.49 43.33 29.78
CA ARG A 485 -36.23 44.60 29.96
C ARG A 485 -35.98 45.58 28.83
N ILE A 486 -34.73 45.72 28.40
CA ILE A 486 -34.36 46.57 27.26
C ILE A 486 -35.09 46.10 25.99
N ALA A 487 -35.19 44.79 25.75
CA ALA A 487 -35.95 44.23 24.63
C ALA A 487 -37.44 44.65 24.63
N THR A 488 -38.06 44.79 25.82
CA THR A 488 -39.45 45.27 25.90
C THR A 488 -39.60 46.72 25.44
N TYR A 489 -38.58 47.57 25.64
CA TYR A 489 -38.60 48.95 25.17
C TYR A 489 -38.35 49.04 23.66
N TYR A 490 -37.46 48.21 23.11
CA TYR A 490 -37.28 48.15 21.65
C TYR A 490 -38.57 47.69 20.94
N ASN A 491 -39.23 46.66 21.46
CA ASN A 491 -40.53 46.21 20.94
C ASN A 491 -41.58 47.33 21.04
N LEU A 492 -41.56 48.14 22.11
CA LEU A 492 -42.47 49.28 22.26
C LEU A 492 -42.19 50.37 21.22
N GLU A 493 -40.91 50.66 20.93
CA GLU A 493 -40.51 51.63 19.89
C GLU A 493 -40.94 51.18 18.49
N GLU A 494 -40.78 49.89 18.17
CA GLU A 494 -41.22 49.32 16.91
C GLU A 494 -42.74 49.44 16.74
N GLN A 495 -43.51 49.11 17.79
CA GLN A 495 -44.96 49.27 17.77
C GLN A 495 -45.40 50.74 17.66
N LEU A 496 -44.66 51.67 18.28
CA LEU A 496 -44.92 53.12 18.14
C LEU A 496 -44.64 53.62 16.71
N ALA A 497 -43.55 53.14 16.08
CA ALA A 497 -43.24 53.43 14.70
C ALA A 497 -44.31 52.86 13.75
N TYR A 498 -44.77 51.62 14.00
CA TYR A 498 -45.86 51.01 13.24
C TYR A 498 -47.16 51.82 13.39
N LEU A 499 -47.52 52.22 14.61
CA LEU A 499 -48.70 53.04 14.89
C LEU A 499 -48.68 54.38 14.13
N LYS A 500 -47.50 54.99 13.97
CA LYS A 500 -47.32 56.24 13.18
C LYS A 500 -47.73 56.07 11.72
N VAL A 501 -47.49 54.89 11.15
CA VAL A 501 -47.74 54.58 9.73
C VAL A 501 -49.14 54.00 9.53
N SER A 502 -49.52 53.00 10.33
CA SER A 502 -50.77 52.25 10.18
C SER A 502 -51.99 52.98 10.75
N LYS A 503 -51.79 53.85 11.76
CA LYS A 503 -52.84 54.52 12.55
C LYS A 503 -53.83 53.56 13.24
N ASP A 504 -53.53 52.27 13.31
CA ASP A 504 -54.36 51.26 13.97
C ASP A 504 -54.10 51.26 15.48
N THR A 505 -55.01 51.90 16.21
CA THR A 505 -54.94 52.01 17.67
C THR A 505 -55.30 50.71 18.40
N ASN A 506 -56.15 49.86 17.80
CA ASN A 506 -56.61 48.63 18.44
C ASN A 506 -55.51 47.56 18.43
N ALA A 507 -54.81 47.40 17.30
CA ALA A 507 -53.67 46.50 17.19
C ALA A 507 -52.54 46.90 18.16
N PHE A 508 -52.26 48.20 18.24
CA PHE A 508 -51.24 48.75 19.14
C PHE A 508 -51.57 48.53 20.62
N LEU A 509 -52.82 48.79 21.05
CA LEU A 509 -53.25 48.55 22.43
C LEU A 509 -53.16 47.07 22.83
N SER A 510 -53.43 46.16 21.88
CA SER A 510 -53.25 44.72 22.08
C SER A 510 -51.77 44.34 22.26
N ALA A 511 -50.89 44.83 21.38
CA ALA A 511 -49.44 44.57 21.46
C ALA A 511 -48.82 45.12 22.74
N ILE A 512 -49.23 46.32 23.17
CA ILE A 512 -48.78 46.94 24.43
C ILE A 512 -49.16 46.12 25.66
N LYS A 513 -50.31 45.45 25.66
CA LYS A 513 -50.72 44.60 26.78
C LYS A 513 -49.70 43.45 26.98
N GLY A 514 -49.25 42.83 25.90
CA GLY A 514 -48.19 41.81 25.91
C GLY A 514 -46.85 42.37 26.41
N ILE A 515 -46.39 43.48 25.83
CA ILE A 515 -45.13 44.14 26.21
C ILE A 515 -45.13 44.53 27.71
N ASN A 516 -46.25 45.05 28.22
CA ASN A 516 -46.38 45.39 29.64
C ASN A 516 -46.40 44.17 30.55
N GLN A 517 -46.93 43.03 30.09
CA GLN A 517 -46.88 41.78 30.84
C GLN A 517 -45.44 41.24 30.93
N ASP A 518 -44.69 41.26 29.82
CA ASP A 518 -43.28 40.86 29.80
C ASP A 518 -42.40 41.78 30.65
N TYR A 519 -42.62 43.08 30.58
CA TYR A 519 -41.94 44.05 31.44
C TYR A 519 -42.22 43.78 32.93
N LYS A 520 -43.48 43.52 33.30
CA LYS A 520 -43.85 43.16 34.69
C LYS A 520 -43.17 41.86 35.13
N ALA A 521 -43.15 40.84 34.28
CA ALA A 521 -42.50 39.57 34.57
C ALA A 521 -40.99 39.75 34.80
N ALA A 522 -40.31 40.49 33.93
CA ALA A 522 -38.89 40.78 34.08
C ALA A 522 -38.59 41.64 35.32
N ASN A 523 -39.44 42.61 35.65
CA ASN A 523 -39.30 43.41 36.87
C ASN A 523 -39.50 42.58 38.15
N ASN A 524 -40.45 41.65 38.15
CA ASN A 524 -40.64 40.73 39.28
C ASN A 524 -39.45 39.80 39.47
N ALA A 525 -38.90 39.23 38.38
CA ALA A 525 -37.70 38.39 38.42
C ALA A 525 -36.47 39.17 38.92
N LEU A 526 -36.31 40.42 38.49
CA LEU A 526 -35.22 41.29 38.96
C LEU A 526 -35.36 41.61 40.45
N ASN A 527 -36.59 41.88 40.94
CA ASN A 527 -36.86 42.09 42.36
C ASN A 527 -36.53 40.86 43.20
N GLU A 528 -36.88 39.65 42.73
CA GLU A 528 -36.59 38.42 43.45
C GLU A 528 -35.08 38.22 43.66
N ILE A 529 -34.27 38.45 42.62
CA ILE A 529 -32.81 38.32 42.71
C ILE A 529 -32.21 39.48 43.52
N ALA A 530 -32.72 40.70 43.38
CA ALA A 530 -32.28 41.84 44.19
C ALA A 530 -32.48 41.55 45.69
N GLN A 531 -33.61 40.97 46.11
CA GLN A 531 -33.82 40.60 47.52
C GLN A 531 -32.84 39.52 48.00
N LYS A 532 -32.40 38.60 47.13
CA LYS A 532 -31.36 37.61 47.46
C LYS A 532 -29.99 38.28 47.69
N ILE A 533 -29.61 39.25 46.84
CA ILE A 533 -28.35 39.99 46.97
C ILE A 533 -28.32 40.88 48.22
N LYS A 534 -29.47 41.39 48.69
CA LYS A 534 -29.57 42.22 49.89
C LYS A 534 -28.92 41.60 51.13
N GLY A 535 -28.99 40.27 51.25
CA GLY A 535 -28.38 39.53 52.36
C GLY A 535 -26.87 39.30 52.21
N GLU A 536 -26.31 39.55 51.02
CA GLU A 536 -24.92 39.20 50.67
C GLU A 536 -24.05 40.45 50.44
N SER A 537 -24.59 41.51 49.83
CA SER A 537 -23.90 42.78 49.61
C SER A 537 -24.87 43.95 49.53
N SER A 538 -24.74 44.90 50.47
CA SER A 538 -25.56 46.11 50.49
C SER A 538 -25.21 47.07 49.35
N ASP A 539 -23.93 47.20 48.99
CA ASP A 539 -23.46 48.10 47.91
C ASP A 539 -24.04 47.69 46.53
N VAL A 540 -23.96 46.39 46.20
CA VAL A 540 -24.53 45.88 44.94
C VAL A 540 -26.06 46.01 44.94
N TYR A 541 -26.72 45.75 46.07
CA TYR A 541 -28.15 45.95 46.23
C TYR A 541 -28.56 47.41 45.97
N ASP A 542 -27.83 48.37 46.52
CA ASP A 542 -28.12 49.80 46.37
C ASP A 542 -28.01 50.24 44.89
N ARG A 543 -26.99 49.76 44.17
CA ARG A 543 -26.85 49.98 42.72
C ARG A 543 -28.00 49.37 41.91
N ILE A 544 -28.48 48.18 42.30
CA ILE A 544 -29.64 47.56 41.65
C ILE A 544 -30.93 48.35 41.94
N GLN A 545 -31.09 48.90 43.15
CA GLN A 545 -32.21 49.78 43.46
C GLN A 545 -32.15 51.08 42.65
N GLU A 546 -30.96 51.64 42.45
CA GLU A 546 -30.77 52.79 41.56
C GLU A 546 -31.14 52.45 40.11
N LEU A 547 -30.72 51.29 39.60
CA LEU A 547 -31.10 50.78 38.28
C LEU A 547 -32.63 50.67 38.14
N GLN A 548 -33.30 50.11 39.15
CA GLN A 548 -34.77 49.99 39.17
C GLN A 548 -35.45 51.36 39.19
N LYS A 549 -34.89 52.34 39.90
CA LYS A 549 -35.42 53.70 39.96
C LYS A 549 -35.30 54.39 38.59
N CYS A 550 -34.13 54.32 37.95
CA CYS A 550 -33.92 54.85 36.61
C CYS A 550 -34.86 54.19 35.60
N ASP A 551 -35.05 52.88 35.66
CA ASP A 551 -35.94 52.20 34.73
C ASP A 551 -37.42 52.50 34.96
N ARG A 552 -37.89 52.67 36.21
CA ARG A 552 -39.26 53.16 36.47
C ARG A 552 -39.47 54.52 35.82
N TYR A 553 -38.48 55.42 35.92
CA TYR A 553 -38.52 56.70 35.25
C TYR A 553 -38.50 56.55 33.72
N LEU A 554 -37.69 55.65 33.17
CA LEU A 554 -37.70 55.34 31.73
C LEU A 554 -39.08 54.84 31.27
N LYS A 555 -39.72 53.97 32.05
CA LYS A 555 -41.07 53.49 31.77
C LYS A 555 -42.11 54.61 31.75
N GLU A 556 -42.01 55.56 32.68
CA GLU A 556 -42.84 56.77 32.70
C GLU A 556 -42.63 57.63 31.45
N VAL A 557 -41.38 57.83 31.01
CA VAL A 557 -41.04 58.55 29.78
C VAL A 557 -41.65 57.87 28.55
N TYR A 558 -41.56 56.54 28.44
CA TYR A 558 -42.24 55.78 27.38
C TYR A 558 -43.76 55.86 27.47
N SER A 559 -44.34 55.92 28.68
CA SER A 559 -45.77 56.13 28.88
C SER A 559 -46.21 57.53 28.43
N GLN A 560 -45.38 58.56 28.66
CA GLN A 560 -45.60 59.91 28.13
C GLN A 560 -45.52 59.94 26.60
N LEU A 561 -44.56 59.22 26.02
CA LEU A 561 -44.43 59.07 24.57
C LEU A 561 -45.66 58.36 23.97
N GLN A 562 -46.12 57.28 24.61
CA GLN A 562 -47.33 56.57 24.22
C GLN A 562 -48.57 57.49 24.26
N GLY A 563 -48.73 58.28 25.33
CA GLY A 563 -49.82 59.25 25.46
C GLY A 563 -49.77 60.35 24.39
N LEU A 564 -48.57 60.84 24.05
CA LEU A 564 -48.38 61.81 22.96
C LEU A 564 -48.87 61.25 21.61
N TYR A 565 -48.58 59.98 21.32
CA TYR A 565 -49.01 59.31 20.10
C TYR A 565 -50.52 59.02 20.07
N LEU A 566 -51.07 58.41 21.13
CA LEU A 566 -52.47 57.98 21.18
C LEU A 566 -53.47 59.11 21.41
N GLU A 567 -53.16 60.07 22.29
CA GLU A 567 -54.13 61.08 22.73
C GLU A 567 -54.02 62.39 21.94
N LYS A 568 -52.85 62.69 21.39
CA LYS A 568 -52.57 63.97 20.72
C LYS A 568 -52.32 63.83 19.21
N LEU A 569 -51.39 62.96 18.79
CA LEU A 569 -51.02 62.81 17.38
C LEU A 569 -52.13 62.17 16.53
N ILE A 570 -52.58 60.96 16.90
CA ILE A 570 -53.57 60.21 16.10
C ILE A 570 -54.93 60.91 16.04
N PRO A 571 -55.45 61.50 17.14
CA PRO A 571 -56.70 62.28 17.10
C PRO A 571 -56.55 63.65 16.43
N GLY A 572 -55.34 64.03 15.97
CA GLY A 572 -55.08 65.28 15.26
C GLY A 572 -55.17 66.55 16.12
N LYS A 573 -55.01 66.43 17.45
CA LYS A 573 -55.24 67.53 18.41
C LYS A 573 -54.08 68.52 18.54
N ILE A 574 -52.95 68.29 17.87
CA ILE A 574 -51.74 69.13 17.92
C ILE A 574 -51.16 69.34 16.53
N SER A 575 -50.50 70.48 16.32
CA SER A 575 -49.83 70.75 15.04
C SER A 575 -48.57 69.90 14.89
N ARG A 576 -48.14 69.65 13.64
CA ARG A 576 -46.92 68.89 13.34
C ARG A 576 -45.70 69.45 14.07
N GLN A 577 -45.59 70.78 14.16
CA GLN A 577 -44.45 71.45 14.79
C GLN A 577 -44.46 71.28 16.32
N GLN A 578 -45.64 71.40 16.95
CA GLN A 578 -45.79 71.15 18.39
C GLN A 578 -45.52 69.68 18.76
N PHE A 579 -45.91 68.73 17.91
CA PHE A 579 -45.60 67.32 18.10
C PHE A 579 -44.08 67.06 18.07
N ILE A 580 -43.38 67.61 17.08
CA ILE A 580 -41.93 67.43 16.92
C ILE A 580 -41.18 68.01 18.14
N GLU A 581 -41.56 69.20 18.62
CA GLU A 581 -40.95 69.80 19.82
C GLU A 581 -41.19 68.96 21.10
N MET A 582 -42.40 68.43 21.28
CA MET A 582 -42.72 67.57 22.42
C MET A 582 -42.01 66.21 22.32
N GLU A 583 -41.95 65.60 21.14
CA GLU A 583 -41.25 64.33 20.88
C GLU A 583 -39.74 64.47 21.10
N MET A 584 -39.12 65.55 20.64
CA MET A 584 -37.70 65.84 20.90
C MET A 584 -37.41 66.00 22.40
N THR A 585 -38.30 66.68 23.13
CA THR A 585 -38.15 66.86 24.58
C THR A 585 -38.23 65.53 25.34
N ILE A 586 -39.16 64.65 24.95
CA ILE A 586 -39.32 63.31 25.54
C ILE A 586 -38.14 62.40 25.14
N SER A 587 -37.69 62.48 23.89
CA SER A 587 -36.55 61.69 23.39
C SER A 587 -35.25 62.05 24.08
N ARG A 588 -35.01 63.34 24.38
CA ARG A 588 -33.85 63.77 25.17
C ARG A 588 -33.87 63.20 26.59
N LYS A 589 -35.04 63.23 27.25
CA LYS A 589 -35.21 62.61 28.59
C LYS A 589 -35.00 61.09 28.55
N LYS A 590 -35.39 60.44 27.46
CA LYS A 590 -35.19 59.01 27.21
C LYS A 590 -33.68 58.70 27.12
N GLU A 591 -32.95 59.42 26.27
CA GLU A 591 -31.50 59.26 26.09
C GLU A 591 -30.73 59.49 27.40
N ASP A 592 -31.02 60.58 28.11
CA ASP A 592 -30.40 60.90 29.41
C ASP A 592 -30.62 59.77 30.45
N CYS A 593 -31.77 59.09 30.41
CA CYS A 593 -32.09 57.99 31.31
C CYS A 593 -31.37 56.69 30.90
N ILE A 594 -31.32 56.39 29.60
CA ILE A 594 -30.60 55.23 29.06
C ILE A 594 -29.11 55.32 29.39
N ASP A 595 -28.50 56.50 29.29
CA ASP A 595 -27.08 56.70 29.63
C ASP A 595 -26.80 56.42 31.11
N LYS A 596 -27.70 56.85 32.01
CA LYS A 596 -27.62 56.52 33.44
C LYS A 596 -27.75 55.03 33.71
N ILE A 597 -28.69 54.36 33.05
CA ILE A 597 -28.87 52.90 33.14
C ILE A 597 -27.60 52.18 32.66
N ASN A 598 -27.02 52.61 31.53
CA ASN A 598 -25.80 52.03 30.99
C ASN A 598 -24.58 52.24 31.91
N ALA A 599 -24.49 53.38 32.58
CA ALA A 599 -23.45 53.64 33.57
C ALA A 599 -23.56 52.67 34.78
N ILE A 600 -24.78 52.43 35.26
CA ILE A 600 -25.02 51.49 36.37
C ILE A 600 -24.74 50.05 35.93
N ILE A 601 -25.16 49.64 34.73
CA ILE A 601 -24.85 48.31 34.17
C ILE A 601 -23.33 48.08 34.09
N LYS A 602 -22.56 49.08 33.63
CA LYS A 602 -21.09 48.99 33.60
C LYS A 602 -20.45 48.84 34.98
N SER A 603 -21.12 49.30 36.04
CA SER A 603 -20.63 49.17 37.42
C SER A 603 -21.01 47.82 38.08
N LEU A 604 -21.89 47.05 37.44
CA LEU A 604 -22.35 45.73 37.90
C LEU A 604 -21.65 44.56 37.16
N ARG A 605 -21.00 44.85 36.03
CA ARG A 605 -20.01 43.98 35.38
C ARG A 605 -18.66 44.17 36.05
#